data_AF-A0A7W1I091-F1
#
_entry.id   AF-A0A7W1I091-F1
#
_cell.length_a   1.000
_cell.length_b   1.000
_cell.length_c   1.000
_cell.angle_alpha   90.00
_cell.angle_beta   90.00
_cell.angle_gamma   90.00
#
_symmetry.space_group_name_H-M   'P 1'
#
loop_
_entity.id
_entity.type
_entity.pdbx_description
1 polymer ?
#
loop_
_entity_poly.entity_id
_entity_poly.type
_entity_poly.pdbx_seq_one_letter_code
_entity_poly.pdbx_strand_id
1 'polypeptide(L)'
;AVKRVTDEYKRHYYTGIIRERRGKAVLRSDRPGTGRSVQDWLHEAMACYERAEAIRPGSNDEAVLRWNTCARLLSTIRATEPDIQAYTAIQSE
;
A
#
# COMPACT_ATOMS: atom_id res chain seq x y z
N ALA A 1 12.40 -2.29 27.50
CA ALA A 1 12.21 -3.25 26.40
C ALA A 1 10.80 -3.08 25.81
N VAL A 2 10.65 -3.09 24.49
CA VAL A 2 9.32 -3.02 23.83
C VAL A 2 8.65 -4.39 23.92
N LYS A 3 7.39 -4.44 24.34
CA LYS A 3 6.62 -5.69 24.47
C LYS A 3 6.16 -6.21 23.10
N ARG A 4 6.17 -7.53 22.92
CA ARG A 4 5.69 -8.18 21.69
C ARG A 4 4.17 -8.13 21.60
N VAL A 5 3.64 -7.84 20.41
CA VAL A 5 2.20 -7.94 20.12
C VAL A 5 1.83 -9.43 19.96
N THR A 6 0.95 -9.94 20.82
CA THR A 6 0.50 -11.33 20.82
C THR A 6 -0.81 -11.55 20.07
N ASP A 7 -1.67 -10.53 20.09
CA ASP A 7 -2.93 -10.47 19.36
C ASP A 7 -2.68 -10.52 17.85
N GLU A 8 -3.32 -11.48 17.18
CA GLU A 8 -3.12 -11.76 15.76
C GLU A 8 -3.72 -10.68 14.85
N TYR A 9 -4.91 -10.16 15.20
CA TYR A 9 -5.52 -9.02 14.52
C TYR A 9 -4.56 -7.83 14.56
N LYS A 10 -4.09 -7.48 15.76
CA LYS A 10 -3.17 -6.34 15.96
C LYS A 10 -1.86 -6.54 15.21
N ARG A 11 -1.33 -7.76 15.16
CA ARG A 11 -0.10 -8.08 14.43
C ARG A 11 -0.28 -7.82 12.93
N HIS A 12 -1.33 -8.36 12.30
CA HIS A 12 -1.61 -8.09 10.88
C HIS A 12 -1.89 -6.60 10.63
N TYR A 13 -2.75 -5.98 11.45
CA TYR A 13 -3.10 -4.58 11.32
C TYR A 13 -1.88 -3.66 11.42
N TYR A 14 -1.06 -3.80 12.46
CA TYR A 14 0.12 -2.97 12.65
C TYR A 14 1.23 -3.25 11.64
N THR A 15 1.41 -4.51 11.20
CA THR A 15 2.30 -4.80 10.07
C THR A 15 1.84 -4.06 8.82
N GLY A 16 0.55 -4.05 8.51
CA GLY A 16 -0.02 -3.25 7.42
C GLY A 16 0.32 -1.77 7.53
N ILE A 17 0.17 -1.18 8.73
CA ILE A 17 0.53 0.23 8.98
C ILE A 17 2.00 0.51 8.66
N ILE A 18 2.91 -0.39 9.04
CA ILE A 18 4.34 -0.22 8.80
C ILE A 18 4.61 -0.22 7.29
N ARG A 19 4.00 -1.14 6.53
CA ARG A 19 4.13 -1.21 5.07
C ARG A 19 3.55 0.03 4.39
N GLU A 20 2.34 0.43 4.78
CA GLU A 20 1.68 1.65 4.27
C GLU A 20 2.57 2.89 4.49
N ARG A 21 3.12 3.05 5.70
CA ARG A 21 4.00 4.17 6.04
C ARG A 21 5.30 4.15 5.23
N ARG A 22 5.88 2.97 4.96
CA ARG A 22 7.05 2.84 4.08
C ARG A 22 6.72 3.28 2.66
N GLY A 23 5.63 2.80 2.09
CA GLY A 23 5.16 3.22 0.77
C GLY A 23 4.95 4.73 0.69
N LYS A 24 4.25 5.31 1.69
CA LYS A 24 4.04 6.77 1.77
C LYS A 24 5.33 7.56 1.93
N ALA A 25 6.30 7.06 2.68
CA ALA A 25 7.60 7.73 2.84
C ALA A 25 8.39 7.75 1.52
N VAL A 26 8.38 6.64 0.77
CA VAL A 26 8.97 6.57 -0.56
C VAL A 26 8.26 7.52 -1.51
N LEU A 27 6.92 7.53 -1.53
CA LEU A 27 6.12 8.43 -2.36
C LEU A 27 6.43 9.92 -2.09
N ARG A 28 6.59 10.30 -0.81
CA ARG A 28 6.96 11.68 -0.42
C ARG A 28 8.38 12.07 -0.78
N SER A 29 9.27 11.11 -1.04
CA SER A 29 10.66 11.40 -1.39
C SER A 29 10.84 11.90 -2.83
N ASP A 30 9.77 11.86 -3.65
CA ASP A 30 9.70 12.36 -5.03
C ASP A 30 10.88 11.95 -5.93
N ARG A 31 11.43 10.76 -5.67
CA ARG A 31 12.54 10.21 -6.44
C ARG A 31 12.02 9.53 -7.71
N PRO A 32 12.50 9.90 -8.91
CA PRO A 32 12.18 9.21 -10.15
C PRO A 32 12.46 7.70 -10.04
N GLY A 33 11.58 6.88 -10.62
CA GLY A 33 11.74 5.41 -10.64
C GLY A 33 11.33 4.68 -9.37
N THR A 34 10.80 5.37 -8.35
CA THR A 34 10.31 4.73 -7.11
C THR A 34 8.86 4.23 -7.17
N GLY A 35 8.13 4.48 -8.27
CA GLY A 35 6.72 4.08 -8.42
C GLY A 35 6.48 2.59 -8.13
N ARG A 36 7.31 1.70 -8.69
CA ARG A 36 7.23 0.25 -8.45
C ARG A 36 7.39 -0.12 -6.97
N SER A 37 8.35 0.49 -6.27
CA SER A 37 8.56 0.19 -4.85
C SER A 37 7.43 0.72 -3.96
N VAL A 38 6.80 1.84 -4.33
CA VAL A 38 5.58 2.32 -3.66
C VAL A 38 4.43 1.33 -3.86
N GLN A 39 4.20 0.87 -5.09
CA GLN A 39 3.13 -0.09 -5.39
C GLN A 39 3.32 -1.40 -4.61
N ASP A 40 4.54 -1.93 -4.56
CA ASP A 40 4.87 -3.14 -3.80
C ASP A 40 4.57 -2.97 -2.30
N TRP A 41 4.98 -1.84 -1.70
CA TRP A 41 4.68 -1.55 -0.30
C TRP A 41 3.18 -1.45 -0.02
N LEU A 42 2.41 -0.86 -0.93
CA LEU A 42 0.96 -0.72 -0.77
C LEU A 42 0.24 -2.07 -0.94
N HIS A 43 0.65 -2.91 -1.89
CA HIS A 43 0.10 -4.27 -2.01
C HIS A 43 0.42 -5.12 -0.78
N GLU A 44 1.64 -5.06 -0.23
CA GLU A 44 1.97 -5.73 1.02
C GLU A 44 1.09 -5.24 2.19
N ALA A 45 0.82 -3.94 2.26
CA ALA A 45 -0.07 -3.37 3.27
C ALA A 45 -1.51 -3.90 3.11
N MET A 46 -2.03 -3.92 1.89
CA MET A 46 -3.37 -4.44 1.56
C MET A 46 -3.52 -5.91 1.95
N ALA A 47 -2.54 -6.76 1.63
CA ALA A 47 -2.54 -8.16 2.04
C ALA A 47 -2.53 -8.32 3.57
N CYS A 48 -1.90 -7.41 4.31
CA CYS A 48 -1.97 -7.42 5.77
C CYS A 48 -3.36 -7.03 6.27
N TYR A 49 -3.99 -6.03 5.65
CA TYR A 49 -5.34 -5.59 6.03
C TYR A 49 -6.42 -6.62 5.68
N GLU A 50 -6.28 -7.36 4.58
CA GLU A 50 -7.17 -8.49 4.24
C GLU A 50 -7.11 -9.58 5.31
N ARG A 51 -5.90 -9.96 5.75
CA ARG A 51 -5.76 -10.93 6.85
C ARG A 51 -6.33 -10.41 8.16
N ALA A 52 -6.17 -9.11 8.45
CA ALA A 52 -6.73 -8.50 9.65
C ALA A 52 -8.28 -8.43 9.58
N GLU A 53 -8.84 -8.10 8.42
CA GLU A 53 -10.27 -8.04 8.16
C GLU A 53 -10.93 -9.40 8.38
N ALA A 54 -10.31 -10.48 7.90
CA ALA A 54 -10.82 -11.84 8.05
C ALA A 54 -10.99 -12.31 9.51
N ILE A 55 -10.20 -11.78 10.44
CA ILE A 55 -10.22 -12.15 11.87
C ILE A 55 -10.68 -10.99 12.77
N ARG A 56 -11.23 -9.93 12.18
CA ARG A 56 -11.55 -8.71 12.92
C ARG A 56 -12.57 -8.97 14.04
N PRO A 57 -12.42 -8.31 15.20
CA PRO A 57 -13.51 -8.21 16.16
C PRO A 57 -14.75 -7.61 15.49
N GLY A 58 -15.94 -8.03 15.90
CA GLY A 58 -17.19 -7.47 15.38
C GLY A 58 -17.19 -5.94 15.46
N SER A 59 -17.69 -5.27 14.42
CA SER A 59 -17.72 -3.80 14.26
C SER A 59 -16.38 -3.06 14.09
N ASN A 60 -15.25 -3.76 13.92
CA ASN A 60 -13.96 -3.12 13.67
C ASN A 60 -13.62 -3.00 12.18
N ASP A 61 -14.13 -1.95 11.52
CA ASP A 61 -13.90 -1.73 10.09
C ASP A 61 -12.57 -1.02 9.76
N GLU A 62 -11.69 -0.81 10.74
CA GLU A 62 -10.45 -0.05 10.53
C GLU A 62 -9.56 -0.66 9.44
N ALA A 63 -9.45 -2.00 9.40
CA ALA A 63 -8.66 -2.69 8.38
C ALA A 63 -9.19 -2.42 6.97
N VAL A 64 -10.52 -2.44 6.80
CA VAL A 64 -11.19 -2.14 5.52
C VAL A 64 -10.94 -0.70 5.09
N LEU A 65 -11.07 0.26 6.01
CA LEU A 65 -10.84 1.67 5.73
C LEU A 65 -9.39 1.96 5.30
N ARG A 66 -8.43 1.26 5.90
CA ARG A 66 -7.01 1.35 5.53
C ARG A 66 -6.71 0.69 4.19
N TRP A 67 -7.32 -0.47 3.91
CA TRP A 67 -7.26 -1.09 2.59
C TRP A 67 -7.78 -0.13 1.50
N ASN A 68 -8.94 0.50 1.72
CA ASN A 68 -9.52 1.48 0.80
C ASN A 68 -8.60 2.70 0.58
N THR A 69 -7.86 3.08 1.61
CA THR A 69 -6.87 4.16 1.51
C THR A 69 -5.69 3.76 0.61
N CYS A 70 -5.20 2.52 0.73
CA CYS A 70 -4.17 1.98 -0.14
C CYS A 70 -4.65 1.87 -1.59
N ALA A 71 -5.88 1.38 -1.80
CA ALA A 71 -6.50 1.29 -3.12
C ALA A 71 -6.58 2.66 -3.82
N ARG A 72 -7.04 3.70 -3.10
CA ARG A 72 -7.06 5.07 -3.64
C ARG A 72 -5.68 5.57 -4.03
N LEU A 73 -4.66 5.32 -3.20
CA LEU A 73 -3.27 5.72 -3.50
C LEU A 73 -2.72 5.01 -4.75
N LEU A 74 -2.96 3.71 -4.88
CA LEU A 74 -2.56 2.95 -6.06
C LEU A 74 -3.22 3.48 -7.34
N SER A 75 -4.51 3.82 -7.29
CA SER A 75 -5.21 4.43 -8.42
C SER A 75 -4.60 5.78 -8.80
N THR A 76 -4.22 6.61 -7.83
CA THR A 76 -3.54 7.89 -8.09
C THR A 76 -2.17 7.70 -8.74
N ILE A 77 -1.37 6.75 -8.23
CA ILE A 77 -0.04 6.46 -8.78
C ILE A 77 -0.15 6.02 -10.24
N ARG A 78 -1.05 5.09 -10.55
CA ARG A 78 -1.28 4.62 -11.93
C ARG A 78 -1.72 5.72 -12.88
N ALA A 79 -2.50 6.69 -12.42
CA ALA A 79 -2.89 7.86 -13.22
C ALA A 79 -1.72 8.83 -13.48
N THR A 80 -0.64 8.75 -12.69
CA THR A 80 0.52 9.65 -12.78
C THR A 80 1.70 9.02 -13.53
N GLU A 81 1.75 7.68 -13.64
CA GLU A 81 2.75 7.01 -14.48
C GLU A 81 2.48 7.34 -15.95
N PRO A 82 3.45 7.91 -16.70
CA PRO A 82 3.27 8.18 -18.12
C PRO A 82 3.01 6.86 -18.84
N ASP A 83 2.04 6.84 -19.73
CA ASP A 83 1.72 5.67 -20.54
C ASP A 83 2.95 5.26 -21.36
N ILE A 84 3.59 4.17 -20.96
CA ILE A 84 4.77 3.63 -21.63
C ILE A 84 4.39 3.21 -23.07
N GLN A 85 3.13 2.89 -23.36
CA GLN A 85 2.69 2.63 -24.73
C GLN A 85 2.79 3.87 -25.62
N ALA A 86 2.48 5.06 -25.10
CA ALA A 86 2.62 6.31 -25.84
C ALA A 86 4.09 6.64 -26.16
N TYR A 87 5.03 6.34 -25.26
CA TYR A 87 6.46 6.58 -25.50
C TYR A 87 7.06 5.66 -26.58
N THR A 88 6.54 4.43 -26.68
CA THR A 88 7.00 3.43 -27.66
C THR A 88 6.47 3.74 -29.06
N ALA A 89 5.27 4.33 -29.17
CA ALA A 89 4.67 4.72 -30.45
C ALA A 89 5.36 5.94 -31.12
N ILE A 90 5.95 6.84 -30.31
CA ILE A 90 6.66 8.03 -30.83
C ILE A 90 8.04 7.68 -31.41
N GLN A 91 8.66 6.57 -31.00
CA GLN A 91 9.97 6.13 -31.53
C GLN A 91 9.88 5.23 -32.77
N SER A 92 8.68 4.90 -33.23
CA SER A 92 8.45 4.11 -34.45
C SER A 92 8.01 4.94 -35.67
N GLU A 93 8.00 6.28 -35.55
CA GLU A 93 7.90 7.23 -36.66
C GLU A 93 9.28 7.81 -37.01
#